data_AF-A0A7C7WRP9-F1
#
_entry.id   AF-A0A7C7WRP9-F1
#
_cell.length_a   1.000
_cell.length_b   1.000
_cell.length_c   1.000
_cell.angle_alpha   90.00
_cell.angle_beta   90.00
_cell.angle_gamma   90.00
#
_symmetry.space_group_name_H-M   'P 1'
#
loop_
_entity.id
_entity.type
_entity.pdbx_description
1 polymer ?
#
loop_
_entity_poly.entity_id
_entity_poly.type
_entity_poly.pdbx_seq_one_letter_code
_entity_poly.pdbx_strand_id
1 'polypeptide(L)'
;MDHCSHAKQAYQAGASAVGGKGWNLSRLSRYGFDVPAGGVLDASVYRALVETPEIAACLAVVREVGGDDLATPRVHDLLKTTRGQVTGLGLPTATRAPASG
;
A
#
# COMPACT_ATOMS: atom_id res chain seq x y z
N MET A 1 -14.43 -5.67 -8.61
CA MET A 1 -14.63 -5.33 -7.19
C MET A 1 -13.98 -3.98 -6.97
N ASP A 2 -14.59 -3.10 -6.19
CA ASP A 2 -14.03 -1.76 -5.94
C ASP A 2 -12.95 -1.87 -4.86
N HIS A 3 -11.71 -1.51 -5.19
CA HIS A 3 -10.54 -1.71 -4.34
C HIS A 3 -10.22 -0.50 -3.43
N CYS A 4 -11.05 0.54 -3.52
CA CYS A 4 -10.96 1.75 -2.72
C CYS A 4 -12.19 1.85 -1.80
N SER A 5 -11.93 2.00 -0.49
CA SER A 5 -12.99 2.14 0.52
C SER A 5 -13.13 3.60 0.97
N HIS A 6 -14.36 4.13 0.92
CA HIS A 6 -14.71 5.40 1.57
C HIS A 6 -14.79 5.22 3.09
N ALA A 7 -14.82 6.31 3.86
CA ALA A 7 -14.78 6.27 5.34
C ALA A 7 -15.74 5.25 5.97
N LYS A 8 -17.01 5.20 5.52
CA LYS A 8 -17.99 4.22 6.05
C LYS A 8 -17.58 2.76 5.79
N GLN A 9 -17.08 2.48 4.58
CA GLN A 9 -16.60 1.14 4.18
C GLN A 9 -15.32 0.78 4.94
N ALA A 10 -14.38 1.72 5.08
CA ALA A 10 -13.13 1.54 5.80
C ALA A 10 -13.35 1.23 7.30
N TYR A 11 -14.35 1.86 7.93
CA TYR A 11 -14.74 1.56 9.31
C TYR A 11 -15.21 0.11 9.47
N GLN A 12 -16.09 -0.34 8.55
CA GLN A 12 -16.66 -1.68 8.55
C GLN A 12 -15.62 -2.75 8.21
N ALA A 13 -14.70 -2.45 7.30
CA ALA A 13 -13.64 -3.36 6.87
C ALA A 13 -12.60 -3.64 7.96
N GLY A 14 -12.35 -2.67 8.85
CA GLY A 14 -11.46 -2.84 10.00
C GLY A 14 -9.97 -2.67 9.69
N ALA A 15 -9.15 -2.58 10.74
CA ALA A 15 -7.73 -2.24 10.62
C ALA A 15 -6.88 -3.28 9.86
N SER A 16 -7.29 -4.54 9.81
CA SER A 16 -6.60 -5.58 9.03
C SER A 16 -6.75 -5.41 7.53
N ALA A 17 -7.85 -4.81 7.08
CA ALA A 17 -8.16 -4.58 5.67
C ALA A 17 -7.59 -3.24 5.16
N VAL A 18 -7.83 -2.16 5.91
CA VAL A 18 -7.49 -0.78 5.49
C VAL A 18 -6.28 -0.18 6.23
N GLY A 19 -5.63 -0.97 7.10
CA GLY A 19 -4.56 -0.51 7.98
C GLY A 19 -5.04 0.35 9.14
N GLY A 20 -4.18 0.52 10.16
CA GLY A 20 -4.52 1.30 11.36
C GLY A 20 -4.81 2.78 11.08
N LYS A 21 -4.17 3.38 10.06
CA LYS A 21 -4.39 4.78 9.67
C LYS A 21 -5.75 4.97 9.01
N GLY A 22 -6.06 4.17 7.98
CA GLY A 22 -7.34 4.22 7.28
C GLY A 22 -8.50 3.95 8.21
N TRP A 23 -8.37 2.96 9.08
CA TRP A 23 -9.37 2.67 10.09
C TRP A 23 -9.54 3.81 11.10
N ASN A 24 -8.46 4.44 11.58
CA ASN A 24 -8.58 5.59 12.49
C ASN A 24 -9.25 6.80 11.83
N LEU A 25 -8.90 7.14 10.59
CA LEU A 25 -9.56 8.22 9.86
C LEU A 25 -11.05 7.98 9.70
N SER A 26 -11.45 6.73 9.44
CA SER A 26 -12.87 6.35 9.38
C SER A 26 -13.60 6.52 10.71
N ARG A 27 -12.92 6.25 11.84
CA ARG A 27 -13.48 6.46 13.19
C ARG A 27 -13.63 7.93 13.50
N LEU A 28 -12.65 8.76 13.16
CA LEU A 28 -12.72 10.21 13.35
C LEU A 28 -13.92 10.80 12.59
N SER A 29 -14.08 10.44 11.31
CA SER A 29 -15.22 10.85 10.50
C SER A 29 -16.56 10.39 11.13
N ARG A 30 -16.64 9.13 11.59
CA ARG A 30 -17.83 8.60 12.26
C ARG A 30 -18.18 9.36 13.55
N TYR A 31 -17.19 9.85 14.29
CA TYR A 31 -17.39 10.59 15.52
C TYR A 31 -17.61 12.10 15.31
N GLY A 32 -17.74 12.54 14.06
CA GLY A 32 -18.10 13.93 13.74
C GLY A 32 -16.92 14.89 13.66
N PHE A 33 -15.68 14.39 13.64
CA PHE A 33 -14.53 15.22 13.29
C PHE A 33 -14.55 15.53 11.79
N ASP A 34 -14.14 16.76 11.45
CA ASP A 34 -13.97 17.16 10.05
C ASP A 34 -12.71 16.48 9.48
N VAL A 35 -12.95 15.41 8.72
CA VAL A 35 -11.91 14.64 8.03
C VAL A 35 -12.06 14.88 6.54
N PRO A 36 -10.99 15.33 5.83
CA PRO A 36 -11.05 15.53 4.39
C PRO A 36 -11.58 14.31 3.65
N ALA A 37 -12.47 14.54 2.70
CA ALA A 37 -13.02 13.47 1.86
C ALA A 37 -11.91 12.74 1.11
N GLY A 38 -12.01 11.41 1.03
CA GLY A 38 -11.04 10.56 0.38
C GLY A 38 -11.38 9.08 0.51
N GLY A 39 -10.45 8.24 0.06
CA GLY A 39 -10.58 6.80 0.13
C GLY A 39 -9.30 6.12 0.62
N VAL A 40 -9.43 4.86 1.00
CA VAL A 40 -8.32 4.01 1.44
C VAL A 40 -8.20 2.82 0.51
N LEU A 41 -7.00 2.55 0.01
CA LEU A 41 -6.70 1.32 -0.73
C LEU A 41 -6.67 0.13 0.23
N ASP A 42 -7.40 -0.92 -0.11
CA ASP A 42 -7.42 -2.16 0.67
C ASP A 42 -6.08 -2.90 0.58
N ALA A 43 -5.70 -3.65 1.62
CA ALA A 43 -4.50 -4.48 1.63
C ALA A 43 -4.46 -5.54 0.51
N SER A 44 -5.60 -5.91 -0.08
CA SER A 44 -5.67 -6.73 -1.30
C SER A 44 -4.97 -6.10 -2.50
N VAL A 45 -4.99 -4.77 -2.63
CA VAL A 45 -4.29 -4.05 -3.71
C VAL A 45 -2.79 -4.27 -3.59
N TYR A 46 -2.26 -4.16 -2.37
CA TYR A 46 -0.86 -4.44 -2.10
C TYR A 46 -0.52 -5.90 -2.38
N ARG A 47 -1.36 -6.85 -1.93
CA ARG A 47 -1.17 -8.29 -2.21
C ARG A 47 -1.10 -8.59 -3.70
N ALA A 48 -2.05 -8.07 -4.48
CA ALA A 48 -2.07 -8.23 -5.93
C ALA A 48 -0.83 -7.60 -6.60
N LEU A 49 -0.35 -6.46 -6.09
CA LEU A 49 0.85 -5.81 -6.61
C LEU A 49 2.12 -6.61 -6.30
N VAL A 50 2.29 -7.16 -5.09
CA VAL A 50 3.51 -7.91 -4.74
C VAL A 50 3.61 -9.28 -5.41
N GLU A 51 2.48 -9.79 -5.88
CA GLU A 51 2.40 -11.03 -6.67
C GLU A 51 2.76 -10.81 -8.15
N THR A 52 2.91 -9.58 -8.63
CA THR A 52 3.35 -9.36 -10.02
C THR A 52 4.81 -9.80 -10.20
N PRO A 53 5.19 -10.40 -11.35
CA PRO A 53 6.55 -10.88 -11.57
C PRO A 53 7.63 -9.81 -11.36
N GLU A 54 7.36 -8.57 -11.74
CA GLU A 54 8.30 -7.46 -11.66
C GLU A 54 8.57 -7.06 -10.20
N ILE A 55 7.52 -6.98 -9.39
CA ILE A 55 7.65 -6.65 -7.96
C ILE A 55 8.22 -7.82 -7.18
N ALA A 56 7.79 -9.05 -7.48
CA ALA A 56 8.33 -10.26 -6.86
C ALA A 56 9.85 -10.37 -7.09
N ALA A 57 10.33 -10.05 -8.30
CA ALA A 57 11.76 -10.00 -8.61
C ALA A 57 12.50 -8.94 -7.78
N CYS A 58 11.92 -7.73 -7.64
CA CYS A 58 12.47 -6.68 -6.78
C CYS A 58 12.57 -7.14 -5.31
N LEU A 59 11.53 -7.79 -4.79
CA LEU A 59 11.47 -8.26 -3.41
C LEU A 59 12.43 -9.43 -3.13
N ALA A 60 12.65 -10.31 -4.10
CA ALA A 60 13.60 -11.42 -3.97
C ALA A 60 15.01 -10.91 -3.63
N VAL A 61 15.44 -9.81 -4.26
CA VAL A 61 16.74 -9.19 -3.98
C VAL A 61 16.83 -8.63 -2.55
N VAL A 62 15.75 -8.06 -2.04
CA VAL A 62 15.71 -7.48 -0.69
C VAL A 62 15.65 -8.55 0.39
N ARG A 63 15.04 -9.72 0.10
CA ARG A 63 14.92 -10.83 1.07
C ARG A 63 16.26 -11.43 1.48
N GLU A 64 17.29 -11.29 0.65
CA GLU A 64 18.65 -11.74 0.96
C GLU A 64 19.40 -10.78 1.91
N VAL A 65 18.84 -9.61 2.23
CA VAL A 65 19.44 -8.66 3.16
C VAL A 65 19.23 -9.13 4.60
N GLY A 66 20.32 -9.44 5.30
CA GLY A 66 20.31 -9.71 6.73
C GLY A 66 20.04 -8.46 7.56
N GLY A 67 19.40 -8.62 8.71
CA GLY A 67 19.10 -7.51 9.64
C GLY A 67 20.35 -6.78 10.14
N ASP A 68 21.46 -7.51 10.31
CA ASP A 68 22.75 -6.96 10.76
C ASP A 68 23.43 -6.10 9.68
N ASP A 69 23.07 -6.29 8.40
CA ASP A 69 23.67 -5.57 7.28
C ASP A 69 22.96 -4.25 6.93
N LEU A 70 21.85 -3.93 7.61
CA LEU A 70 20.99 -2.77 7.30
C LEU A 70 21.72 -1.42 7.40
N ALA A 71 22.77 -1.34 8.22
CA ALA A 71 23.56 -0.13 8.38
C ALA A 71 24.68 0.02 7.33
N THR A 72 24.86 -0.96 6.44
CA THR A 72 25.92 -0.91 5.43
C THR A 72 25.53 0.02 4.27
N PRO A 73 26.45 0.85 3.75
CA PRO A 73 26.17 1.72 2.60
C PRO A 73 25.66 0.94 1.38
N ARG A 74 26.22 -0.25 1.15
CA ARG A 74 25.81 -1.14 0.07
C ARG A 74 24.34 -1.56 0.18
N VAL A 75 23.88 -1.95 1.36
CA VAL A 75 22.47 -2.32 1.57
C VAL A 75 21.57 -1.09 1.42
N HIS A 76 22.00 0.06 1.90
CA HIS A 76 21.23 1.30 1.72
C HIS A 76 21.04 1.67 0.24
N ASP A 77 22.10 1.56 -0.57
CA ASP A 77 22.03 1.80 -2.02
C ASP A 77 21.16 0.77 -2.74
N LEU A 78 21.23 -0.50 -2.32
CA LEU A 78 20.38 -1.57 -2.82
C LEU A 78 18.90 -1.26 -2.55
N LEU A 79 18.53 -1.01 -1.28
CA LEU A 79 17.15 -0.69 -0.89
C LEU A 79 16.63 0.57 -1.59
N LYS A 80 17.48 1.58 -1.76
CA LYS A 80 17.15 2.81 -2.50
C LYS A 80 16.86 2.50 -3.98
N THR A 81 17.67 1.64 -4.60
CA THR A 81 17.52 1.22 -5.99
C THR A 81 16.24 0.41 -6.18
N THR A 82 16.01 -0.59 -5.33
CA THR A 82 14.79 -1.42 -5.38
C THR A 82 13.54 -0.59 -5.16
N ARG A 83 13.56 0.35 -4.20
CA ARG A 83 12.45 1.30 -4.02
C ARG A 83 12.18 2.08 -5.29
N GLY A 84 13.23 2.59 -5.96
CA GLY A 84 13.11 3.29 -7.23
C GLY A 84 12.42 2.45 -8.30
N GLN A 85 12.82 1.18 -8.44
CA GLN A 85 12.20 0.23 -9.38
C GLN A 85 10.71 0.02 -9.07
N VAL A 86 10.36 -0.26 -7.81
CA VAL A 86 8.96 -0.43 -7.38
C VAL A 86 8.13 0.82 -7.68
N THR A 87 8.63 2.02 -7.36
CA THR A 87 7.91 3.27 -7.62
C THR A 87 7.78 3.60 -9.11
N GLY A 88 8.73 3.15 -9.94
CA GLY A 88 8.73 3.37 -11.39
C GLY A 88 7.74 2.48 -12.14
N LEU A 89 7.38 1.31 -11.59
CA LEU A 89 6.42 0.39 -12.20
C LEU A 89 4.97 0.90 -12.13
N GLY A 90 4.66 1.81 -11.21
CA GLY A 90 3.31 2.36 -11.02
C GLY A 90 2.32 1.35 -10.41
N LEU A 91 1.06 1.78 -10.29
CA LEU A 91 -0.03 0.93 -9.78
C LEU A 91 -0.55 -0.01 -10.88
N PRO A 92 -0.88 -1.28 -10.58
CA PRO A 92 -1.43 -2.20 -11.57
C PRO A 92 -2.74 -1.65 -12.13
N THR A 93 -2.96 -1.76 -13.44
CA THR A 93 -4.15 -1.18 -14.10
C THR A 93 -5.47 -1.70 -13.50
N ALA A 94 -5.48 -2.95 -13.02
CA ALA A 94 -6.61 -3.58 -12.33
C ALA A 94 -7.03 -2.91 -11.00
N THR A 95 -6.19 -2.02 -10.46
CA THR A 95 -6.44 -1.33 -9.18
C THR A 95 -6.96 0.10 -9.37
N ARG A 96 -7.11 0.56 -10.62
CA ARG A 96 -7.78 1.83 -10.93
C ARG A 96 -9.30 1.64 -10.84
N ALA A 97 -9.96 2.45 -10.02
CA ALA A 97 -11.42 2.56 -10.09
C ALA A 97 -11.83 2.93 -11.51
N PRO A 98 -12.96 2.40 -12.04
CA PRO A 98 -13.48 2.87 -13.32
C PRO A 98 -13.67 4.38 -13.25
N ALA A 99 -13.22 5.10 -14.27
CA ALA A 99 -13.45 6.54 -14.36
C ALA A 99 -14.97 6.76 -14.32
N SER A 100 -15.47 7.31 -13.20
CA SER A 100 -16.84 7.75 -13.07
C SER A 100 -17.04 8.95 -14.00
N GLY A 101 -17.74 8.71 -15.12
CA GLY A 101 -18.31 9.74 -15.99
C GLY A 101 -19.65 10.24 -15.47
#